data_AF-A0A9W8RE73-F1
#
_entry.id   AF-A0A9W8RE73-F1
#
_cell.length_a   1.000
_cell.length_b   1.000
_cell.length_c   1.000
_cell.angle_alpha   90.00
_cell.angle_beta   90.00
_cell.angle_gamma   90.00
#
_symmetry.space_group_name_H-M   'P 1'
#
loop_
_entity.id
_entity.type
_entity.pdbx_description
1 polymer ?
#
loop_
_entity_poly.entity_id
_entity_poly.type
_entity_poly.pdbx_seq_one_letter_code
_entity_poly.pdbx_strand_id
1 'polypeptide(L)'
;MASADEKQPVIIVGAGLAGLVAAFELSERKVPVLLIDQENEHNLGGQAFWSLGGIFVVDSTEQRRMGIKDSRELAMRDWMGSARFDREKDDHWPRQWAKAFVDFATDEMENYVKDRGLGFLVNVGWAERGDGTANGHGNSVPRFHITWGTGPEVVRVFAEPVKKAAEKGIVSFKFRHAVDELIVDESGRAVGVRGRILEDDDSPRGIKSSRVEKDKFEIRGSAVIVSSGGIGGNVEAVKAAWPVDRLGPKVPENFVVGVPAHVDGRMIGIAEEAGAHVINRDRMWHYTEGLQNWNPIWPNHGIRVLPAPSSLWLDATGKRLPPFLYPGSDTLATLKYICSTGYDYTWFILDQSIIAREFALSGSEQNPDITGKSLWLLLTRVFGKKGTVPVQNFQKHGADFVVRENLEDLVAGMNELAKARNGPLLNYDDVKEVVQARDDQFNNPYTKDGQAMLVHNARTYWPDKRSRVAPPHRLLDKAHGPLIAVQMNLLTRKTLGGIETNLDSNVMREDGSPFPGLYAAGEVAGFGGGGVHGYSSLEGTFVGGCIFSGRAAGRAIARELLGDEASSGATGSSKFNSRL
;
A
#
# COMPACT_ATOMS: atom_id res chain seq x y z
N MET A 1 33.18 26.85 14.67
CA MET A 1 32.55 26.78 16.00
C MET A 1 31.11 27.27 15.80
N ALA A 2 30.13 26.36 15.80
CA ALA A 2 28.73 26.77 15.83
C ALA A 2 28.48 27.47 17.18
N SER A 3 27.76 28.59 17.16
CA SER A 3 27.43 29.32 18.40
C SER A 3 26.56 28.42 19.29
N ALA A 4 26.70 28.59 20.61
CA ALA A 4 25.97 27.81 21.62
C ALA A 4 24.44 28.00 21.61
N ASP A 5 23.88 28.74 20.64
CA ASP A 5 22.45 29.09 20.53
C ASP A 5 21.76 28.52 19.27
N GLU A 6 22.48 27.81 18.39
CA GLU A 6 21.85 27.21 17.20
C GLU A 6 21.22 25.86 17.58
N LYS A 7 19.90 25.84 17.76
CA LYS A 7 19.14 24.61 18.06
C LYS A 7 19.42 23.57 16.97
N GLN A 8 20.02 22.44 17.37
CA GLN A 8 20.27 21.33 16.47
C GLN A 8 18.96 20.80 15.87
N PRO A 9 18.92 20.49 14.57
CA PRO A 9 17.71 19.98 13.94
C PRO A 9 17.46 18.52 14.28
N VAL A 10 16.20 18.11 14.18
CA VAL A 10 15.83 16.70 14.03
C VAL A 10 16.08 16.29 12.59
N ILE A 11 16.85 15.23 12.38
CA ILE A 11 17.18 14.71 11.05
C ILE A 11 16.14 13.67 10.65
N ILE A 12 15.53 13.83 9.48
CA ILE A 12 14.56 12.87 8.93
C ILE A 12 15.15 12.28 7.65
N VAL A 13 15.37 10.96 7.65
CA VAL A 13 15.91 10.21 6.52
C VAL A 13 14.75 9.62 5.71
N GLY A 14 14.48 10.22 4.56
CA GLY A 14 13.40 9.85 3.64
C GLY A 14 12.27 10.88 3.61
N ALA A 15 12.05 11.47 2.44
CA ALA A 15 11.02 12.46 2.13
C ALA A 15 9.66 11.83 1.77
N GLY A 16 9.41 10.60 2.23
CA GLY A 16 8.13 9.92 2.08
C GLY A 16 7.03 10.50 2.96
N LEU A 17 5.81 9.97 2.85
CA LEU A 17 4.67 10.45 3.65
C LEU A 17 4.92 10.44 5.16
N ALA A 18 5.50 9.35 5.71
CA ALA A 18 5.77 9.27 7.16
C ALA A 18 6.75 10.37 7.63
N GLY A 19 7.82 10.61 6.87
CA GLY A 19 8.78 11.68 7.14
C GLY A 19 8.16 13.07 7.02
N LEU A 20 7.30 13.29 6.03
CA LEU A 20 6.55 14.55 5.89
C LEU A 20 5.57 14.79 7.04
N VAL A 21 4.90 13.75 7.54
CA VAL A 21 3.99 13.88 8.69
C VAL A 21 4.78 14.18 9.96
N ALA A 22 5.93 13.55 10.17
CA ALA A 22 6.81 13.85 11.29
C ALA A 22 7.35 15.30 11.22
N ALA A 23 7.82 15.73 10.04
CA ALA A 23 8.26 17.10 9.79
C ALA A 23 7.13 18.11 10.06
N PHE A 24 5.91 17.79 9.64
CA PHE A 24 4.73 18.61 9.91
C PHE A 24 4.50 18.77 11.43
N GLU A 25 4.43 17.67 12.19
CA GLU A 25 4.19 17.73 13.65
C GLU A 25 5.30 18.48 14.42
N LEU A 26 6.56 18.34 13.99
CA LEU A 26 7.70 19.06 14.55
C LEU A 26 7.67 20.55 14.22
N SER A 27 7.38 20.89 12.96
CA SER A 27 7.34 22.28 12.49
C SER A 27 6.20 23.10 13.08
N GLU A 28 5.02 22.48 13.33
CA GLU A 28 3.92 23.12 14.06
C GLU A 28 4.34 23.55 15.49
N ARG A 29 5.36 22.87 16.04
CA ARG A 29 5.95 23.16 17.36
C ARG A 29 7.27 23.94 17.28
N LYS A 30 7.62 24.45 16.08
CA LYS A 30 8.84 25.23 15.82
C LYS A 30 10.14 24.49 16.20
N VAL A 31 10.12 23.16 16.15
CA VAL A 31 11.34 22.36 16.28
C VAL A 31 12.06 22.38 14.92
N PRO A 32 13.36 22.74 14.86
CA PRO A 32 14.10 22.72 13.60
C PRO A 32 14.19 21.31 13.02
N VAL A 33 13.99 21.19 11.71
CA VAL A 33 14.00 19.91 11.00
C VAL A 33 14.92 19.98 9.79
N LEU A 34 15.68 18.92 9.57
CA LEU A 34 16.42 18.68 8.35
C LEU A 34 15.94 17.38 7.72
N LEU A 35 15.29 17.49 6.57
CA LEU A 35 14.84 16.35 5.79
C LEU A 35 15.87 16.00 4.72
N ILE A 36 16.31 14.74 4.68
CA ILE A 36 17.34 14.23 3.78
C ILE A 36 16.76 13.12 2.92
N ASP A 37 17.02 13.14 1.61
CA ASP A 37 16.59 12.08 0.69
C ASP A 37 17.64 11.84 -0.39
N GLN A 38 17.79 10.57 -0.81
CA GLN A 38 18.66 10.20 -1.92
C GLN A 38 18.10 10.64 -3.27
N GLU A 39 16.78 10.76 -3.39
CA GLU A 39 16.12 11.23 -4.61
C GLU A 39 16.16 12.77 -4.72
N ASN A 40 15.82 13.25 -5.92
CA ASN A 40 15.63 14.67 -6.18
C ASN A 40 14.28 15.19 -5.64
N GLU A 41 14.08 16.51 -5.66
CA GLU A 41 12.85 17.13 -5.15
C GLU A 41 11.59 16.64 -5.87
N HIS A 42 11.69 16.26 -7.15
CA HIS A 42 10.56 15.73 -7.90
C HIS A 42 9.97 14.47 -7.29
N ASN A 43 10.67 13.78 -6.37
CA ASN A 43 10.19 12.57 -5.71
C ASN A 43 9.62 12.80 -4.30
N LEU A 44 9.48 14.05 -3.83
CA LEU A 44 8.87 14.38 -2.54
C LEU A 44 7.52 13.67 -2.34
N GLY A 45 7.34 12.95 -1.22
CA GLY A 45 6.20 12.06 -0.95
C GLY A 45 6.49 10.58 -1.21
N GLY A 46 7.59 10.26 -1.89
CA GLY A 46 8.02 8.89 -2.20
C GLY A 46 6.92 8.05 -2.83
N GLN A 47 6.87 6.76 -2.48
CA GLN A 47 5.87 5.84 -3.02
C GLN A 47 4.42 6.17 -2.64
N ALA A 48 4.17 6.96 -1.59
CA ALA A 48 2.81 7.32 -1.19
C ALA A 48 2.12 8.21 -2.23
N PHE A 49 2.90 8.98 -3.01
CA PHE A 49 2.40 9.78 -4.14
C PHE A 49 1.68 8.90 -5.19
N TRP A 50 2.15 7.68 -5.41
CA TRP A 50 1.60 6.75 -6.40
C TRP A 50 0.39 5.95 -5.89
N SER A 51 0.03 6.11 -4.61
CA SER A 51 -1.09 5.40 -4.00
C SER A 51 -2.44 5.81 -4.60
N LEU A 52 -3.39 4.87 -4.65
CA LEU A 52 -4.81 5.18 -4.88
C LEU A 52 -5.42 6.05 -3.76
N GLY A 53 -4.73 6.21 -2.63
CA GLY A 53 -5.17 7.08 -1.53
C GLY A 53 -6.19 6.44 -0.60
N GLY A 54 -6.18 5.12 -0.48
CA GLY A 54 -7.05 4.41 0.48
C GLY A 54 -6.65 4.67 1.93
N ILE A 55 -7.60 5.11 2.76
CA ILE A 55 -7.43 5.32 4.20
C ILE A 55 -8.47 4.48 4.96
N PHE A 56 -7.99 3.73 5.95
CA PHE A 56 -8.80 2.96 6.88
C PHE A 56 -9.34 3.88 7.98
N VAL A 57 -10.66 3.95 8.09
CA VAL A 57 -11.39 4.73 9.11
C VAL A 57 -12.51 3.85 9.66
N VAL A 58 -12.76 3.94 10.96
CA VAL A 58 -13.78 3.14 11.67
C VAL A 58 -14.91 4.06 12.13
N ASP A 59 -16.15 3.62 11.90
CA ASP A 59 -17.37 4.41 12.13
C ASP A 59 -17.26 5.86 11.62
N SER A 60 -16.85 6.04 10.37
CA SER A 60 -16.71 7.35 9.75
C SER A 60 -18.07 8.01 9.45
N THR A 61 -18.05 9.32 9.19
CA THR A 61 -19.23 10.04 8.69
C THR A 61 -19.76 9.43 7.39
N GLU A 62 -18.88 9.04 6.48
CA GLU A 62 -19.24 8.38 5.22
C GLU A 62 -19.88 7.00 5.46
N GLN A 63 -19.33 6.19 6.37
CA GLN A 63 -19.92 4.89 6.73
C GLN A 63 -21.34 5.05 7.30
N ARG A 64 -21.53 5.96 8.25
CA ARG A 64 -22.85 6.24 8.84
C ARG A 64 -23.86 6.71 7.80
N ARG A 65 -23.46 7.60 6.89
CA ARG A 65 -24.32 8.09 5.78
C ARG A 65 -24.75 6.97 4.84
N MET A 66 -23.93 5.93 4.69
CA MET A 66 -24.22 4.77 3.85
C MET A 66 -24.98 3.65 4.60
N GLY A 67 -25.30 3.86 5.88
CA GLY A 67 -25.98 2.87 6.72
C GLY A 67 -25.07 1.71 7.17
N ILE A 68 -23.75 1.83 6.99
CA ILE A 68 -22.78 0.85 7.48
C ILE A 68 -22.73 0.95 9.01
N LYS A 69 -22.83 -0.21 9.67
CA LYS A 69 -22.73 -0.33 11.12
C LYS A 69 -21.36 -0.87 11.46
N ASP A 70 -20.48 0.02 11.89
CA ASP A 70 -19.11 -0.29 12.26
C ASP A 70 -18.86 0.01 13.73
N SER A 71 -17.77 -0.53 14.28
CA SER A 71 -17.33 -0.30 15.66
C SER A 71 -15.85 -0.63 15.82
N ARG A 72 -15.25 -0.05 16.87
CA ARG A 72 -13.88 -0.36 17.28
C ARG A 72 -13.67 -1.85 17.52
N GLU A 73 -14.62 -2.49 18.20
CA GLU A 73 -14.56 -3.90 18.55
C GLU A 73 -14.58 -4.79 17.31
N LEU A 74 -15.42 -4.44 16.33
CA LEU A 74 -15.48 -5.16 15.05
C LEU A 74 -14.20 -4.96 14.24
N ALA A 75 -13.72 -3.73 14.12
CA ALA A 75 -12.46 -3.43 13.43
C ALA A 75 -11.27 -4.15 14.08
N MET A 76 -11.23 -4.21 15.42
CA MET A 76 -10.18 -4.90 16.17
C MET A 76 -10.23 -6.42 15.96
N ARG A 77 -11.43 -7.01 15.90
CA ARG A 77 -11.61 -8.44 15.57
C ARG A 77 -11.07 -8.75 14.18
N ASP A 78 -11.47 -7.96 13.18
CA ASP A 78 -11.04 -8.12 11.79
C ASP A 78 -9.52 -7.95 11.66
N TRP A 79 -8.94 -7.00 12.41
CA TRP A 79 -7.49 -6.79 12.44
C TRP A 79 -6.76 -8.00 12.99
N MET A 80 -7.21 -8.53 14.14
CA MET A 80 -6.57 -9.67 14.79
C MET A 80 -6.75 -10.96 13.98
N GLY A 81 -7.91 -11.16 13.35
CA GLY A 81 -8.17 -12.28 12.44
C GLY A 81 -7.30 -12.24 11.18
N SER A 82 -6.98 -11.04 10.69
CA SER A 82 -6.04 -10.84 9.58
C SER A 82 -4.58 -11.00 10.00
N ALA A 83 -4.19 -10.35 11.10
CA ALA A 83 -2.81 -10.28 11.52
C ALA A 83 -2.27 -11.65 11.95
N ARG A 84 -3.10 -12.47 12.62
CA ARG A 84 -2.74 -13.84 13.05
C ARG A 84 -1.40 -13.88 13.79
N PHE A 85 -1.17 -12.91 14.66
CA PHE A 85 0.04 -12.83 15.49
C PHE A 85 0.23 -14.13 16.29
N ASP A 86 1.40 -14.74 16.15
CA ASP A 86 1.75 -16.05 16.70
C ASP A 86 3.16 -16.11 17.31
N ARG A 87 3.94 -15.02 17.24
CA ARG A 87 5.31 -14.93 17.78
C ARG A 87 5.30 -14.02 19.00
N GLU A 88 5.14 -14.57 20.20
CA GLU A 88 4.92 -13.75 21.42
C GLU A 88 6.00 -12.69 21.65
N LYS A 89 7.29 -13.02 21.44
CA LYS A 89 8.41 -12.06 21.56
C LYS A 89 8.29 -10.95 20.50
N ASP A 90 8.22 -11.35 19.23
CA ASP A 90 8.29 -10.41 18.10
C ASP A 90 6.95 -9.70 17.81
N ASP A 91 5.85 -10.15 18.41
CA ASP A 91 4.51 -9.57 18.22
C ASP A 91 4.07 -8.69 19.40
N HIS A 92 4.92 -8.48 20.40
CA HIS A 92 4.62 -7.60 21.54
C HIS A 92 4.25 -6.18 21.08
N TRP A 93 5.19 -5.48 20.44
CA TRP A 93 4.94 -4.13 19.92
C TRP A 93 3.95 -4.10 18.75
N PRO A 94 3.99 -5.02 17.77
CA PRO A 94 2.97 -5.11 16.73
C PRO A 94 1.53 -5.14 17.24
N ARG A 95 1.22 -5.91 18.29
CA ARG A 95 -0.12 -5.97 18.90
C ARG A 95 -0.53 -4.63 19.53
N GLN A 96 0.40 -3.96 20.22
CA GLN A 96 0.14 -2.65 20.82
C GLN A 96 -0.13 -1.60 19.75
N TRP A 97 0.69 -1.58 18.69
CA TRP A 97 0.52 -0.70 17.54
C TRP A 97 -0.81 -0.96 16.82
N ALA A 98 -1.24 -2.22 16.68
CA ALA A 98 -2.51 -2.56 16.05
C ALA A 98 -3.68 -1.96 16.83
N LYS A 99 -3.67 -2.14 18.16
CA LYS A 99 -4.68 -1.55 19.03
C LYS A 99 -4.68 -0.01 18.93
N ALA A 100 -3.51 0.60 19.05
CA ALA A 100 -3.37 2.06 19.02
C ALA A 100 -3.78 2.65 17.65
N PHE A 101 -3.50 1.94 16.55
CA PHE A 101 -3.94 2.33 15.22
C PHE A 101 -5.46 2.25 15.08
N VAL A 102 -6.10 1.19 15.58
CA VAL A 102 -7.57 1.06 15.55
C VAL A 102 -8.23 2.14 16.41
N ASP A 103 -7.67 2.45 17.58
CA ASP A 103 -8.12 3.56 18.43
C ASP A 103 -8.02 4.89 17.66
N PHE A 104 -6.87 5.17 17.02
CA PHE A 104 -6.68 6.36 16.19
C PHE A 104 -7.63 6.41 14.97
N ALA A 105 -7.82 5.29 14.29
CA ALA A 105 -8.71 5.16 13.13
C ALA A 105 -10.20 5.38 13.48
N THR A 106 -10.56 5.12 14.74
CA THR A 106 -11.91 5.34 15.27
C THR A 106 -12.10 6.78 15.73
N ASP A 107 -11.14 7.31 16.48
CA ASP A 107 -11.38 8.52 17.29
C ASP A 107 -10.85 9.81 16.62
N GLU A 108 -9.79 9.71 15.81
CA GLU A 108 -9.03 10.88 15.38
C GLU A 108 -8.78 10.95 13.86
N MET A 109 -8.59 9.82 13.18
CA MET A 109 -8.09 9.76 11.79
C MET A 109 -8.90 10.63 10.84
N GLU A 110 -10.24 10.54 10.89
CA GLU A 110 -11.13 11.31 10.02
C GLU A 110 -10.90 12.82 10.17
N ASN A 111 -10.96 13.33 11.41
CA ASN A 111 -10.78 14.75 11.69
C ASN A 111 -9.34 15.18 11.39
N TYR A 112 -8.36 14.37 11.77
CA TYR A 112 -6.94 14.66 11.55
C TYR A 112 -6.63 14.91 10.07
N VAL A 113 -7.18 14.12 9.16
CA VAL A 113 -6.94 14.36 7.73
C VAL A 113 -7.86 15.45 7.14
N LYS A 114 -9.12 15.53 7.56
CA LYS A 114 -10.08 16.53 7.06
C LYS A 114 -9.74 17.95 7.46
N ASP A 115 -9.24 18.17 8.68
CA ASP A 115 -8.80 19.50 9.17
C ASP A 115 -7.64 20.07 8.33
N ARG A 116 -6.91 19.20 7.62
CA ARG A 116 -5.82 19.56 6.70
C ARG A 116 -6.28 19.69 5.24
N GLY A 117 -7.58 19.56 4.99
CA GLY A 117 -8.20 19.70 3.68
C GLY A 117 -8.25 18.41 2.86
N LEU A 118 -7.98 17.24 3.44
CA LEU A 118 -8.14 15.96 2.74
C LEU A 118 -9.61 15.53 2.74
N GLY A 119 -10.20 15.40 1.56
CA GLY A 119 -11.56 14.87 1.38
C GLY A 119 -11.58 13.39 1.00
N PHE A 120 -12.72 12.74 1.21
CA PHE A 120 -13.00 11.38 0.75
C PHE A 120 -14.02 11.38 -0.39
N LEU A 121 -13.97 10.36 -1.24
CA LEU A 121 -15.10 9.97 -2.07
C LEU A 121 -16.26 9.52 -1.17
N VAL A 122 -17.49 9.77 -1.61
CA VAL A 122 -18.71 9.42 -0.85
C VAL A 122 -18.83 7.92 -0.64
N ASN A 123 -18.36 7.10 -1.58
CA ASN A 123 -18.47 5.65 -1.50
C ASN A 123 -17.35 5.06 -0.63
N VAL A 124 -17.74 4.31 0.40
CA VAL A 124 -16.80 3.47 1.18
C VAL A 124 -16.70 2.10 0.52
N GLY A 125 -15.48 1.69 0.18
CA GLY A 125 -15.24 0.52 -0.64
C GLY A 125 -14.80 -0.73 0.12
N TRP A 126 -14.80 -1.82 -0.62
CA TRP A 126 -14.06 -3.05 -0.34
C TRP A 126 -12.84 -3.08 -1.25
N ALA A 127 -11.64 -3.15 -0.68
CA ALA A 127 -10.45 -3.47 -1.46
C ALA A 127 -10.20 -4.99 -1.49
N GLU A 128 -10.47 -5.67 -0.37
CA GLU A 128 -10.50 -7.13 -0.26
C GLU A 128 -11.69 -7.59 0.58
N ARG A 129 -12.27 -8.74 0.25
CA ARG A 129 -13.48 -9.29 0.89
C ARG A 129 -13.20 -10.34 1.96
N GLY A 130 -11.95 -10.80 2.09
CA GLY A 130 -11.54 -11.75 3.11
C GLY A 130 -11.54 -13.21 2.68
N ASP A 131 -11.24 -14.08 3.64
CA ASP A 131 -10.99 -15.52 3.44
C ASP A 131 -12.26 -16.39 3.48
N GLY A 132 -13.43 -15.78 3.66
CA GLY A 132 -14.71 -16.47 3.75
C GLY A 132 -15.05 -17.03 5.13
N THR A 133 -14.27 -16.73 6.17
CA THR A 133 -14.53 -17.14 7.54
C THR A 133 -14.89 -15.96 8.44
N ALA A 134 -15.64 -16.20 9.53
CA ALA A 134 -16.13 -15.13 10.40
C ALA A 134 -15.06 -14.52 11.34
N ASN A 135 -13.97 -15.23 11.60
CA ASN A 135 -12.90 -14.83 12.51
C ASN A 135 -11.53 -14.71 11.82
N GLY A 136 -11.48 -14.90 10.50
CA GLY A 136 -10.25 -14.93 9.73
C GLY A 136 -9.90 -13.59 9.10
N HIS A 137 -9.21 -13.66 7.97
CA HIS A 137 -8.74 -12.48 7.26
C HIS A 137 -9.87 -11.74 6.54
N GLY A 138 -9.82 -10.41 6.58
CA GLY A 138 -10.71 -9.51 5.84
C GLY A 138 -11.49 -8.57 6.74
N ASN A 139 -12.09 -7.54 6.13
CA ASN A 139 -13.02 -6.68 6.85
C ASN A 139 -14.41 -7.35 6.94
N SER A 140 -15.12 -7.13 8.03
CA SER A 140 -16.54 -7.51 8.17
C SER A 140 -17.48 -6.48 7.51
N VAL A 141 -17.04 -5.23 7.35
CA VAL A 141 -17.78 -4.13 6.71
C VAL A 141 -16.85 -3.25 5.85
N PRO A 142 -17.35 -2.47 4.87
CA PRO A 142 -16.50 -1.59 4.07
C PRO A 142 -15.80 -0.54 4.95
N ARG A 143 -14.47 -0.44 4.85
CA ARG A 143 -13.61 0.56 5.57
C ARG A 143 -12.57 1.25 4.68
N PHE A 144 -12.56 0.97 3.38
CA PHE A 144 -11.58 1.54 2.45
C PHE A 144 -12.09 2.88 1.89
N HIS A 145 -11.60 3.99 2.46
CA HIS A 145 -11.98 5.35 2.04
C HIS A 145 -10.97 5.87 1.01
N ILE A 146 -11.40 6.08 -0.23
CA ILE A 146 -10.54 6.66 -1.27
C ILE A 146 -10.54 8.17 -1.14
N THR A 147 -9.36 8.78 -1.07
CA THR A 147 -9.21 10.22 -1.00
C THR A 147 -9.50 10.90 -2.34
N TRP A 148 -10.13 12.07 -2.28
CA TRP A 148 -10.35 12.90 -3.46
C TRP A 148 -9.03 13.56 -3.89
N GLY A 149 -8.45 13.10 -4.99
CA GLY A 149 -7.09 13.44 -5.41
C GLY A 149 -6.02 12.39 -5.07
N THR A 150 -6.43 11.21 -4.57
CA THR A 150 -5.58 10.01 -4.35
C THR A 150 -4.28 10.30 -3.56
N GLY A 151 -3.21 9.54 -3.82
CA GLY A 151 -1.89 9.70 -3.19
C GLY A 151 -1.29 11.11 -3.29
N PRO A 152 -1.36 11.81 -4.43
CA PRO A 152 -0.85 13.18 -4.54
C PRO A 152 -1.51 14.13 -3.55
N GLU A 153 -2.82 14.03 -3.34
CA GLU A 153 -3.51 14.86 -2.34
C GLU A 153 -3.12 14.49 -0.91
N VAL A 154 -2.98 13.20 -0.60
CA VAL A 154 -2.52 12.73 0.72
C VAL A 154 -1.13 13.30 1.02
N VAL A 155 -0.23 13.33 0.04
CA VAL A 155 1.09 13.94 0.19
C VAL A 155 0.97 15.45 0.33
N ARG A 156 0.16 16.12 -0.51
CA ARG A 156 0.02 17.58 -0.57
C ARG A 156 -0.33 18.18 0.79
N VAL A 157 -1.30 17.60 1.50
CA VAL A 157 -1.79 18.14 2.79
C VAL A 157 -0.73 18.19 3.89
N PHE A 158 0.37 17.44 3.75
CA PHE A 158 1.54 17.53 4.63
C PHE A 158 2.71 18.27 3.97
N ALA A 159 2.97 18.02 2.68
CA ALA A 159 4.09 18.60 1.96
C ALA A 159 4.02 20.13 1.86
N GLU A 160 2.84 20.70 1.57
CA GLU A 160 2.68 22.16 1.44
C GLU A 160 2.95 22.91 2.76
N PRO A 161 2.37 22.52 3.91
CA PRO A 161 2.75 23.11 5.20
C PRO A 161 4.25 22.98 5.52
N VAL A 162 4.86 21.83 5.24
CA VAL A 162 6.31 21.62 5.47
C VAL A 162 7.15 22.52 4.57
N LYS A 163 6.78 22.72 3.29
CA LYS A 163 7.44 23.68 2.41
C LYS A 163 7.30 25.12 2.91
N LYS A 164 6.12 25.52 3.40
CA LYS A 164 5.91 26.83 4.04
C LYS A 164 6.73 27.01 5.31
N ALA A 165 6.95 25.93 6.07
CA ALA A 165 7.85 25.95 7.22
C ALA A 165 9.33 26.10 6.79
N ALA A 166 9.69 25.61 5.60
CA ALA A 166 11.02 25.82 5.03
C ALA A 166 11.27 27.27 4.60
N GLU A 167 10.27 27.94 4.02
CA GLU A 167 10.32 29.39 3.76
C GLU A 167 10.57 30.22 5.03
N LYS A 168 10.17 29.69 6.20
CA LYS A 168 10.37 30.30 7.51
C LYS A 168 11.67 29.85 8.21
N GLY A 169 12.50 29.03 7.56
CA GLY A 169 13.74 28.50 8.13
C GLY A 169 13.57 27.45 9.24
N ILE A 170 12.35 26.94 9.46
CA ILE A 170 12.09 25.88 10.46
C ILE A 170 12.47 24.51 9.88
N VAL A 171 12.21 24.31 8.58
CA VAL A 171 12.53 23.08 7.87
C VAL A 171 13.60 23.36 6.82
N SER A 172 14.52 22.43 6.61
CA SER A 172 15.46 22.45 5.50
C SER A 172 15.45 21.10 4.78
N PHE A 173 15.78 21.12 3.49
CA PHE A 173 15.82 19.92 2.65
C PHE A 173 17.23 19.69 2.09
N LYS A 174 17.68 18.44 2.10
CA LYS A 174 18.89 17.97 1.44
C LYS A 174 18.55 16.76 0.56
N PHE A 175 18.14 17.06 -0.66
CA PHE A 175 18.00 16.07 -1.72
C PHE A 175 19.35 15.61 -2.23
N ARG A 176 19.40 14.48 -2.95
CA ARG A 176 20.65 13.89 -3.45
C ARG A 176 21.65 13.56 -2.35
N HIS A 177 21.17 13.20 -1.17
CA HIS A 177 22.00 12.78 -0.04
C HIS A 177 21.61 11.35 0.36
N ALA A 178 22.44 10.39 -0.01
CA ALA A 178 22.27 8.99 0.35
C ALA A 178 22.95 8.71 1.69
N VAL A 179 22.16 8.33 2.70
CA VAL A 179 22.69 7.95 4.02
C VAL A 179 23.33 6.57 3.93
N ASP A 180 24.54 6.46 4.48
CA ASP A 180 25.30 5.21 4.52
C ASP A 180 25.54 4.72 5.95
N GLU A 181 25.45 5.58 6.97
CA GLU A 181 25.70 5.22 8.38
C GLU A 181 24.90 6.13 9.34
N LEU A 182 24.42 5.56 10.45
CA LEU A 182 23.91 6.29 11.61
C LEU A 182 25.04 6.61 12.59
N ILE A 183 25.15 7.86 13.03
CA ILE A 183 26.17 8.27 13.99
C ILE A 183 25.61 8.11 15.40
N VAL A 184 26.27 7.26 16.19
CA VAL A 184 25.93 7.01 17.59
C VAL A 184 27.05 7.56 18.48
N ASP A 185 26.69 8.28 19.53
CA ASP A 185 27.67 8.81 20.49
C ASP A 185 28.06 7.79 21.58
N GLU A 186 28.98 8.17 22.46
CA GLU A 186 29.47 7.32 23.56
C GLU A 186 28.38 6.94 24.58
N SER A 187 27.26 7.67 24.63
CA SER A 187 26.10 7.34 25.47
C SER A 187 25.18 6.31 24.81
N GLY A 188 25.44 5.94 23.56
CA GLY A 188 24.57 5.08 22.77
C GLY A 188 23.40 5.81 22.11
N ARG A 189 23.41 7.15 22.06
CA ARG A 189 22.37 7.96 21.43
C ARG A 189 22.66 8.15 19.94
N ALA A 190 21.65 8.02 19.08
CA ALA A 190 21.75 8.45 17.69
C ALA A 190 21.75 9.98 17.62
N VAL A 191 22.85 10.55 17.10
CA VAL A 191 23.13 11.99 17.09
C VAL A 191 23.40 12.54 15.70
N GLY A 192 23.25 11.72 14.65
CA GLY A 192 23.52 12.16 13.30
C GLY A 192 23.50 11.06 12.26
N VAL A 193 23.87 11.45 11.05
CA VAL A 193 24.03 10.58 9.89
C VAL A 193 25.24 10.99 9.07
N ARG A 194 25.85 10.05 8.37
CA ARG A 194 26.82 10.33 7.31
C ARG A 194 26.57 9.48 6.08
N GLY A 195 27.10 9.92 4.95
CA GLY A 195 26.97 9.21 3.70
C GLY A 195 27.47 10.03 2.52
N ARG A 196 26.86 9.80 1.37
CA ARG A 196 27.28 10.33 0.07
C ARG A 196 26.32 11.38 -0.45
N ILE A 197 26.89 12.47 -0.96
CA ILE A 197 26.19 13.42 -1.83
C ILE A 197 26.25 12.84 -3.24
N LEU A 198 25.09 12.60 -3.84
CA LEU A 198 24.97 12.12 -5.20
C LEU A 198 25.07 13.29 -6.18
N GLU A 199 25.46 13.00 -7.42
CA GLU A 199 25.39 14.01 -8.48
C GLU A 199 23.97 14.53 -8.70
N ASP A 200 23.92 15.76 -9.21
CA ASP A 200 22.67 16.45 -9.51
C ASP A 200 21.90 15.65 -10.57
N ASP A 201 20.59 15.50 -10.37
CA ASP A 201 19.72 14.73 -11.25
C ASP A 201 18.32 15.34 -11.21
N ASP A 202 17.84 15.80 -12.35
CA ASP A 202 16.53 16.43 -12.54
C ASP A 202 15.51 15.48 -13.20
N SER A 203 15.78 14.17 -13.19
CA SER A 203 14.89 13.16 -13.75
C SER A 203 13.46 13.31 -13.21
N PRO A 204 12.44 13.10 -14.07
CA PRO A 204 11.05 13.11 -13.64
C PRO A 204 10.77 12.14 -12.50
N ARG A 205 9.73 12.42 -11.71
CA ARG A 205 9.30 11.58 -10.59
C ARG A 205 9.17 10.11 -10.98
N GLY A 206 9.73 9.22 -10.15
CA GLY A 206 9.66 7.76 -10.33
C GLY A 206 10.68 7.19 -11.32
N ILE A 207 11.27 8.01 -12.19
CA ILE A 207 12.38 7.58 -13.05
C ILE A 207 13.60 7.31 -12.16
N LYS A 208 14.33 6.24 -12.46
CA LYS A 208 15.53 5.86 -11.72
C LYS A 208 16.59 6.96 -11.88
N SER A 209 16.87 7.67 -10.80
CA SER A 209 17.92 8.69 -10.75
C SER A 209 19.32 8.08 -10.55
N SER A 210 20.37 8.85 -10.84
CA SER A 210 21.76 8.49 -10.69
C SER A 210 22.11 8.11 -9.25
N ARG A 211 23.12 7.25 -9.10
CA ARG A 211 23.72 6.81 -7.83
C ARG A 211 25.23 7.10 -7.78
N VAL A 212 25.73 7.93 -8.69
CA VAL A 212 27.14 8.34 -8.72
C VAL A 212 27.41 9.29 -7.55
N GLU A 213 28.44 8.98 -6.77
CA GLU A 213 28.92 9.80 -5.66
C GLU A 213 29.68 11.03 -6.19
N LYS A 214 29.31 12.21 -5.71
CA LYS A 214 29.96 13.50 -5.98
C LYS A 214 30.81 13.97 -4.81
N ASP A 215 30.34 13.76 -3.59
CA ASP A 215 31.03 14.16 -2.35
C ASP A 215 30.49 13.34 -1.15
N LYS A 216 30.97 13.63 0.06
CA LYS A 216 30.51 13.02 1.31
C LYS A 216 29.94 14.07 2.25
N PHE A 217 29.08 13.63 3.16
CA PHE A 217 28.53 14.48 4.21
C PHE A 217 28.53 13.79 5.56
N GLU A 218 28.64 14.60 6.61
CA GLU A 218 28.34 14.23 7.99
C GLU A 218 27.50 15.35 8.60
N ILE A 219 26.37 14.98 9.22
CA ILE A 219 25.40 15.92 9.79
C ILE A 219 25.00 15.40 11.16
N ARG A 220 25.07 16.29 12.16
CA ARG A 220 24.63 16.01 13.53
C ARG A 220 23.34 16.76 13.85
N GLY A 221 22.52 16.15 14.71
CA GLY A 221 21.19 16.64 15.06
C GLY A 221 20.75 16.14 16.44
N SER A 222 19.62 16.64 16.92
CA SER A 222 19.09 16.27 18.23
C SER A 222 18.51 14.85 18.28
N ALA A 223 18.02 14.35 17.14
CA ALA A 223 17.49 12.99 16.96
C ALA A 223 17.48 12.64 15.47
N VAL A 224 17.35 11.35 15.16
CA VAL A 224 17.22 10.81 13.80
C VAL A 224 15.92 10.03 13.66
N ILE A 225 15.12 10.34 12.63
CA ILE A 225 13.95 9.57 12.20
C ILE A 225 14.28 8.86 10.90
N VAL A 226 14.12 7.54 10.85
CA VAL A 226 14.21 6.74 9.63
C VAL A 226 12.81 6.54 9.05
N SER A 227 12.57 7.03 7.84
CA SER A 227 11.29 6.93 7.12
C SER A 227 11.48 6.63 5.63
N SER A 228 12.40 5.72 5.32
CA SER A 228 12.92 5.42 3.97
C SER A 228 12.07 4.45 3.13
N GLY A 229 10.98 3.89 3.68
CA GLY A 229 10.20 2.85 3.00
C GLY A 229 10.76 1.42 3.19
N GLY A 230 10.15 0.45 2.52
CA GLY A 230 10.53 -0.97 2.58
C GLY A 230 11.39 -1.42 1.39
N ILE A 231 11.40 -2.74 1.12
CA ILE A 231 12.28 -3.37 0.11
C ILE A 231 11.60 -3.59 -1.26
N GLY A 232 10.35 -3.14 -1.46
CA GLY A 232 9.52 -3.56 -2.59
C GLY A 232 10.10 -3.28 -4.00
N GLY A 233 11.00 -2.30 -4.13
CA GLY A 233 11.70 -1.95 -5.37
C GLY A 233 12.98 -2.75 -5.60
N ASN A 234 13.43 -3.52 -4.60
CA ASN A 234 14.61 -4.36 -4.63
C ASN A 234 14.22 -5.84 -4.67
N VAL A 235 14.06 -6.36 -5.88
CA VAL A 235 13.62 -7.76 -6.12
C VAL A 235 14.57 -8.77 -5.46
N GLU A 236 15.88 -8.50 -5.44
CA GLU A 236 16.84 -9.40 -4.81
C GLU A 236 16.65 -9.45 -3.29
N ALA A 237 16.39 -8.31 -2.64
CA ALA A 237 16.04 -8.30 -1.22
C ALA A 237 14.71 -9.00 -0.93
N VAL A 238 13.69 -8.83 -1.80
CA VAL A 238 12.42 -9.58 -1.70
C VAL A 238 12.66 -11.09 -1.79
N LYS A 239 13.46 -11.54 -2.77
CA LYS A 239 13.80 -12.95 -2.95
C LYS A 239 14.57 -13.51 -1.76
N ALA A 240 15.53 -12.75 -1.22
CA ALA A 240 16.30 -13.14 -0.05
C ALA A 240 15.44 -13.27 1.23
N ALA A 241 14.40 -12.46 1.36
CA ALA A 241 13.46 -12.49 2.48
C ALA A 241 12.28 -13.47 2.28
N TRP A 242 12.23 -14.20 1.16
CA TRP A 242 11.04 -14.97 0.78
C TRP A 242 10.82 -16.20 1.68
N PRO A 243 9.65 -16.32 2.36
CA PRO A 243 9.36 -17.43 3.27
C PRO A 243 8.91 -18.68 2.51
N VAL A 244 9.87 -19.47 2.02
CA VAL A 244 9.60 -20.70 1.26
C VAL A 244 8.85 -21.77 2.06
N ASP A 245 9.02 -21.78 3.38
CA ASP A 245 8.30 -22.65 4.31
C ASP A 245 6.81 -22.32 4.40
N ARG A 246 6.44 -21.04 4.24
CA ARG A 246 5.06 -20.56 4.40
C ARG A 246 4.32 -20.34 3.09
N LEU A 247 4.99 -19.78 2.08
CA LEU A 247 4.37 -19.41 0.80
C LEU A 247 4.51 -20.47 -0.28
N GLY A 248 5.51 -21.33 -0.24
CA GLY A 248 5.65 -22.40 -1.22
C GLY A 248 7.10 -22.80 -1.46
N PRO A 249 7.35 -23.99 -2.04
CA PRO A 249 8.65 -24.66 -2.00
C PRO A 249 9.76 -23.95 -2.78
N LYS A 250 9.43 -22.89 -3.54
CA LYS A 250 10.37 -22.14 -4.38
C LYS A 250 10.06 -20.65 -4.32
N VAL A 251 11.12 -19.85 -4.41
CA VAL A 251 11.01 -18.41 -4.63
C VAL A 251 10.54 -18.18 -6.07
N PRO A 252 9.53 -17.32 -6.31
CA PRO A 252 9.11 -16.99 -7.67
C PRO A 252 10.26 -16.43 -8.52
N GLU A 253 10.28 -16.78 -9.80
CA GLU A 253 11.33 -16.36 -10.71
C GLU A 253 11.08 -14.92 -11.17
N ASN A 254 9.82 -14.63 -11.51
CA ASN A 254 9.37 -13.40 -12.13
C ASN A 254 8.51 -12.56 -11.18
N PHE A 255 8.77 -11.25 -11.20
CA PHE A 255 7.95 -10.26 -10.53
C PHE A 255 7.78 -9.03 -11.40
N VAL A 256 6.61 -8.42 -11.34
CA VAL A 256 6.45 -7.00 -11.70
C VAL A 256 6.59 -6.15 -10.43
N VAL A 257 7.08 -4.91 -10.57
CA VAL A 257 7.49 -4.08 -9.44
C VAL A 257 6.52 -2.92 -9.24
N GLY A 258 5.79 -2.93 -8.11
CA GLY A 258 4.72 -1.97 -7.83
C GLY A 258 5.14 -0.66 -7.14
N VAL A 259 6.44 -0.42 -7.00
CA VAL A 259 7.00 0.76 -6.33
C VAL A 259 8.21 1.31 -7.09
N PRO A 260 8.53 2.61 -6.97
CA PRO A 260 9.73 3.17 -7.58
C PRO A 260 11.03 2.47 -7.15
N ALA A 261 12.04 2.53 -8.02
CA ALA A 261 13.34 1.87 -7.82
C ALA A 261 14.07 2.32 -6.54
N HIS A 262 13.78 3.51 -6.03
CA HIS A 262 14.39 4.04 -4.80
C HIS A 262 13.79 3.47 -3.50
N VAL A 263 12.76 2.62 -3.58
CA VAL A 263 12.21 1.86 -2.44
C VAL A 263 13.03 0.58 -2.25
N ASP A 264 14.29 0.77 -1.85
CA ASP A 264 15.33 -0.27 -1.84
C ASP A 264 15.54 -0.94 -0.46
N GLY A 265 14.99 -0.32 0.60
CA GLY A 265 15.06 -0.78 1.97
C GLY A 265 16.43 -0.69 2.64
N ARG A 266 17.40 0.04 2.06
CA ARG A 266 18.79 0.12 2.54
C ARG A 266 18.90 0.49 4.02
N MET A 267 18.06 1.42 4.49
CA MET A 267 18.11 1.88 5.88
C MET A 267 17.72 0.82 6.92
N ILE A 268 17.05 -0.27 6.53
CA ILE A 268 16.75 -1.37 7.46
C ILE A 268 18.07 -2.01 7.94
N GLY A 269 18.97 -2.32 7.00
CA GLY A 269 20.28 -2.88 7.32
C GLY A 269 21.17 -1.89 8.07
N ILE A 270 21.20 -0.61 7.64
CA ILE A 270 21.98 0.43 8.33
C ILE A 270 21.51 0.62 9.78
N ALA A 271 20.21 0.59 10.02
CA ALA A 271 19.67 0.70 11.38
C ALA A 271 20.04 -0.51 12.24
N GLU A 272 19.95 -1.71 11.67
CA GLU A 272 20.35 -2.96 12.34
C GLU A 272 21.84 -2.96 12.70
N GLU A 273 22.71 -2.56 11.78
CA GLU A 273 24.16 -2.42 12.01
C GLU A 273 24.48 -1.44 13.14
N ALA A 274 23.66 -0.40 13.33
CA ALA A 274 23.77 0.55 14.44
C ALA A 274 23.21 0.01 15.78
N GLY A 275 22.59 -1.18 15.78
CA GLY A 275 22.05 -1.85 16.97
C GLY A 275 20.52 -1.72 17.14
N ALA A 276 19.78 -1.40 16.08
CA ALA A 276 18.32 -1.52 16.07
C ALA A 276 17.89 -2.99 15.95
N HIS A 277 16.80 -3.35 16.64
CA HIS A 277 16.17 -4.66 16.47
C HIS A 277 15.26 -4.66 15.24
N VAL A 278 15.45 -5.64 14.35
CA VAL A 278 14.63 -5.83 13.14
C VAL A 278 13.94 -7.17 13.21
N ILE A 279 12.61 -7.14 13.14
CA ILE A 279 11.77 -8.33 13.33
C ILE A 279 10.93 -8.63 12.10
N ASN A 280 10.44 -9.87 12.01
CA ASN A 280 9.43 -10.28 11.03
C ASN A 280 9.81 -10.06 9.56
N ARG A 281 11.09 -10.17 9.21
CA ARG A 281 11.62 -9.97 7.83
C ARG A 281 10.90 -10.80 6.77
N ASP A 282 10.40 -11.95 7.17
CA ASP A 282 9.69 -12.91 6.33
C ASP A 282 8.22 -12.52 6.05
N ARG A 283 7.70 -11.49 6.74
CA ARG A 283 6.32 -11.02 6.57
C ARG A 283 6.27 -9.95 5.47
N MET A 284 5.70 -10.32 4.33
CA MET A 284 5.58 -9.47 3.15
C MET A 284 4.15 -9.49 2.60
N TRP A 285 3.81 -8.41 1.89
CA TRP A 285 2.52 -8.26 1.23
C TRP A 285 2.74 -7.95 -0.26
N HIS A 286 2.44 -8.94 -1.09
CA HIS A 286 2.59 -8.89 -2.54
C HIS A 286 1.27 -9.24 -3.19
N TYR A 287 0.93 -8.50 -4.23
CA TYR A 287 -0.34 -8.69 -4.91
C TYR A 287 -0.23 -9.76 -5.99
N THR A 288 -1.34 -10.44 -6.24
CA THR A 288 -1.42 -11.57 -7.20
C THR A 288 -2.06 -11.17 -8.53
N GLU A 289 -2.64 -9.97 -8.59
CA GLU A 289 -3.29 -9.39 -9.76
C GLU A 289 -2.42 -8.32 -10.44
N GLY A 290 -1.13 -8.62 -10.64
CA GLY A 290 -0.16 -7.72 -11.25
C GLY A 290 -0.18 -7.74 -12.78
N LEU A 291 -0.09 -6.56 -13.39
CA LEU A 291 0.12 -6.37 -14.84
C LEU A 291 1.49 -5.74 -15.09
N GLN A 292 2.14 -6.12 -16.17
CA GLN A 292 3.25 -5.37 -16.72
C GLN A 292 2.72 -4.04 -17.30
N ASN A 293 3.26 -2.92 -16.82
CA ASN A 293 2.85 -1.62 -17.32
C ASN A 293 3.34 -1.45 -18.76
N TRP A 294 2.41 -1.20 -19.69
CA TRP A 294 2.72 -0.95 -21.10
C TRP A 294 3.47 0.37 -21.33
N ASN A 295 3.35 1.32 -20.38
CA ASN A 295 4.08 2.58 -20.36
C ASN A 295 4.80 2.74 -19.00
N PRO A 296 5.91 2.02 -18.80
CA PRO A 296 6.59 1.95 -17.50
C PRO A 296 7.23 3.29 -17.13
N ILE A 297 7.29 3.57 -15.82
CA ILE A 297 7.91 4.78 -15.25
C ILE A 297 9.23 4.39 -14.57
N TRP A 298 9.26 3.23 -13.93
CA TRP A 298 10.48 2.63 -13.37
C TRP A 298 10.74 1.25 -13.99
N PRO A 299 11.94 0.67 -13.79
CA PRO A 299 12.26 -0.66 -14.28
C PRO A 299 11.26 -1.71 -13.76
N ASN A 300 10.79 -2.59 -14.65
CA ASN A 300 9.80 -3.63 -14.36
C ASN A 300 8.48 -3.10 -13.76
N HIS A 301 8.10 -1.85 -14.05
CA HIS A 301 6.90 -1.23 -13.48
C HIS A 301 5.66 -2.13 -13.64
N GLY A 302 5.11 -2.56 -12.51
CA GLY A 302 3.88 -3.32 -12.39
C GLY A 302 2.72 -2.48 -11.89
N ILE A 303 1.52 -2.76 -12.38
CA ILE A 303 0.27 -2.17 -11.90
C ILE A 303 -0.61 -3.27 -11.32
N ARG A 304 -1.08 -3.10 -10.08
CA ARG A 304 -2.09 -4.00 -9.51
C ARG A 304 -3.45 -3.63 -10.09
N VAL A 305 -4.16 -4.63 -10.64
CA VAL A 305 -5.60 -4.58 -10.86
C VAL A 305 -6.29 -4.69 -9.50
N LEU A 306 -7.16 -3.76 -9.18
CA LEU A 306 -8.19 -3.98 -8.17
C LEU A 306 -9.34 -4.64 -8.93
N PRO A 307 -9.58 -5.95 -8.78
CA PRO A 307 -10.70 -6.60 -9.42
C PRO A 307 -11.96 -6.49 -8.57
N ALA A 308 -13.10 -6.83 -9.16
CA ALA A 308 -14.27 -7.28 -8.39
C ALA A 308 -14.45 -8.79 -8.65
N PRO A 309 -15.37 -9.47 -7.96
CA PRO A 309 -15.31 -10.93 -7.84
C PRO A 309 -15.74 -11.70 -9.09
N SER A 310 -16.05 -11.05 -10.23
CA SER A 310 -16.72 -11.73 -11.35
C SER A 310 -15.78 -12.49 -12.30
N SER A 311 -14.51 -12.08 -12.44
CA SER A 311 -13.55 -12.75 -13.32
C SER A 311 -13.31 -14.20 -12.88
N LEU A 312 -13.37 -15.16 -13.80
CA LEU A 312 -12.94 -16.53 -13.52
C LEU A 312 -11.42 -16.55 -13.32
N TRP A 313 -10.94 -17.18 -12.26
CA TRP A 313 -9.50 -17.23 -11.94
C TRP A 313 -8.99 -18.67 -12.04
N LEU A 314 -8.06 -18.90 -12.97
CA LEU A 314 -7.37 -20.17 -13.16
C LEU A 314 -5.90 -20.03 -12.77
N ASP A 315 -5.29 -21.09 -12.26
CA ASP A 315 -3.84 -21.15 -12.15
C ASP A 315 -3.17 -21.33 -13.51
N ALA A 316 -1.83 -21.31 -13.52
CA ALA A 316 -1.06 -21.48 -14.74
C ALA A 316 -1.42 -22.77 -15.51
N THR A 317 -1.91 -23.82 -14.83
CA THR A 317 -2.28 -25.11 -15.43
C THR A 317 -3.71 -25.17 -15.96
N GLY A 318 -4.50 -24.10 -15.80
CA GLY A 318 -5.89 -24.02 -16.23
C GLY A 318 -6.90 -24.51 -15.20
N LYS A 319 -6.47 -24.92 -14.01
CA LYS A 319 -7.38 -25.31 -12.93
C LYS A 319 -7.92 -24.06 -12.25
N ARG A 320 -9.22 -24.03 -11.99
CA ARG A 320 -9.82 -22.95 -11.21
C ARG A 320 -9.24 -22.92 -9.80
N LEU A 321 -8.92 -21.73 -9.31
CA LEU A 321 -8.51 -21.55 -7.92
C LEU A 321 -9.61 -22.04 -6.96
N PRO A 322 -9.25 -22.71 -5.86
CA PRO A 322 -10.23 -23.25 -4.92
C PRO A 322 -10.99 -22.13 -4.18
N PRO A 323 -12.25 -22.35 -3.76
CA PRO A 323 -12.93 -21.46 -2.82
C PRO A 323 -12.09 -21.28 -1.54
N PHE A 324 -11.87 -20.08 -0.99
CA PHE A 324 -12.36 -18.72 -1.31
C PHE A 324 -11.32 -17.84 -2.05
N LEU A 325 -10.48 -18.44 -2.90
CA LEU A 325 -9.45 -17.71 -3.67
C LEU A 325 -10.03 -17.09 -4.95
N TYR A 326 -10.93 -16.14 -4.76
CA TYR A 326 -11.57 -15.38 -5.83
C TYR A 326 -10.94 -13.98 -5.96
N PRO A 327 -11.06 -13.33 -7.13
CA PRO A 327 -10.51 -11.99 -7.33
C PRO A 327 -10.95 -11.01 -6.22
N GLY A 328 -9.99 -10.34 -5.60
CA GLY A 328 -10.24 -9.38 -4.52
C GLY A 328 -10.77 -9.99 -3.21
N SER A 329 -10.43 -11.24 -2.90
CA SER A 329 -10.82 -11.92 -1.65
C SER A 329 -9.69 -11.99 -0.63
N ASP A 330 -8.75 -12.94 -0.78
CA ASP A 330 -7.58 -13.10 0.09
C ASP A 330 -6.30 -13.18 -0.75
N THR A 331 -5.56 -12.08 -0.81
CA THR A 331 -4.33 -11.98 -1.60
C THR A 331 -3.25 -12.95 -1.11
N LEU A 332 -3.07 -13.11 0.20
CA LEU A 332 -1.96 -13.91 0.73
C LEU A 332 -2.22 -15.41 0.58
N ALA A 333 -3.45 -15.85 0.81
CA ALA A 333 -3.83 -17.23 0.55
C ALA A 333 -3.76 -17.54 -0.95
N THR A 334 -4.12 -16.59 -1.81
CA THR A 334 -3.95 -16.73 -3.26
C THR A 334 -2.47 -16.83 -3.64
N LEU A 335 -1.62 -15.97 -3.08
CA LEU A 335 -0.17 -16.03 -3.30
C LEU A 335 0.40 -17.40 -2.91
N LYS A 336 0.01 -17.91 -1.73
CA LYS A 336 0.42 -19.23 -1.25
C LYS A 336 -0.02 -20.34 -2.21
N TYR A 337 -1.26 -20.29 -2.70
CA TYR A 337 -1.74 -21.26 -3.67
C TYR A 337 -0.94 -21.21 -4.97
N ILE A 338 -0.71 -20.03 -5.53
CA ILE A 338 0.08 -19.84 -6.77
C ILE A 338 1.48 -20.43 -6.61
N CYS A 339 2.18 -20.04 -5.55
CA CYS A 339 3.53 -20.55 -5.29
C CYS A 339 3.54 -22.08 -5.08
N SER A 340 2.47 -22.67 -4.53
CA SER A 340 2.35 -24.12 -4.37
C SER A 340 2.19 -24.88 -5.70
N THR A 341 1.72 -24.23 -6.78
CA THR A 341 1.62 -24.87 -8.10
C THR A 341 2.98 -24.96 -8.79
N GLY A 342 4.02 -24.33 -8.25
CA GLY A 342 5.35 -24.25 -8.88
C GLY A 342 5.45 -23.23 -10.02
N TYR A 343 4.45 -22.36 -10.16
CA TYR A 343 4.40 -21.28 -11.14
C TYR A 343 4.22 -19.93 -10.44
N ASP A 344 4.46 -18.84 -11.16
CA ASP A 344 4.44 -17.47 -10.65
C ASP A 344 3.50 -16.55 -11.44
N TYR A 345 2.49 -17.16 -12.08
CA TYR A 345 1.42 -16.45 -12.77
C TYR A 345 0.12 -17.25 -12.77
N THR A 346 -0.97 -16.56 -13.11
CA THR A 346 -2.32 -17.12 -13.22
C THR A 346 -3.07 -16.50 -14.39
N TRP A 347 -4.29 -16.96 -14.63
CA TRP A 347 -5.17 -16.45 -15.67
C TRP A 347 -6.47 -15.91 -15.09
N PHE A 348 -6.77 -14.64 -15.37
CA PHE A 348 -8.17 -14.22 -15.37
C PHE A 348 -8.79 -14.55 -16.72
N ILE A 349 -10.03 -15.05 -16.71
CA ILE A 349 -10.92 -15.13 -17.87
C ILE A 349 -12.17 -14.31 -17.56
N LEU A 350 -12.50 -13.37 -18.43
CA LEU A 350 -13.62 -12.46 -18.30
C LEU A 350 -14.08 -11.96 -19.67
N ASP A 351 -15.02 -11.03 -19.69
CA ASP A 351 -15.54 -10.40 -20.89
C ASP A 351 -15.49 -8.86 -20.80
N GLN A 352 -15.89 -8.22 -21.89
CA GLN A 352 -15.90 -6.76 -22.00
C GLN A 352 -16.80 -6.08 -20.97
N SER A 353 -17.91 -6.70 -20.58
CA SER A 353 -18.85 -6.14 -19.59
C SER A 353 -18.26 -6.17 -18.18
N ILE A 354 -17.56 -7.25 -17.84
CA ILE A 354 -16.84 -7.38 -16.56
C ILE A 354 -15.67 -6.40 -16.52
N ILE A 355 -14.76 -6.42 -17.50
CA ILE A 355 -13.55 -5.57 -17.42
C ILE A 355 -13.90 -4.08 -17.37
N ALA A 356 -14.92 -3.65 -18.13
CA ALA A 356 -15.33 -2.26 -18.19
C ALA A 356 -15.78 -1.70 -16.84
N ARG A 357 -16.29 -2.58 -15.97
CA ARG A 357 -16.90 -2.20 -14.69
C ARG A 357 -16.05 -2.57 -13.49
N GLU A 358 -15.36 -3.70 -13.57
CA GLU A 358 -14.68 -4.33 -12.44
C GLU A 358 -13.17 -4.13 -12.43
N PHE A 359 -12.54 -3.67 -13.52
CA PHE A 359 -11.11 -3.35 -13.46
C PHE A 359 -10.92 -1.89 -13.03
N ALA A 360 -10.33 -1.72 -11.86
CA ALA A 360 -9.69 -0.47 -11.45
C ALA A 360 -8.18 -0.70 -11.35
N LEU A 361 -7.38 0.34 -11.57
CA LEU A 361 -5.92 0.26 -11.52
C LEU A 361 -5.43 1.03 -10.30
N SER A 362 -4.45 0.49 -9.58
CA SER A 362 -4.01 1.00 -8.26
C SER A 362 -3.21 2.30 -8.28
N GLY A 363 -2.58 2.67 -9.39
CA GLY A 363 -1.72 3.85 -9.48
C GLY A 363 -2.52 5.16 -9.55
N SER A 364 -2.08 6.22 -8.86
CA SER A 364 -2.69 7.56 -8.96
C SER A 364 -2.68 8.08 -10.39
N GLU A 365 -1.64 7.76 -11.15
CA GLU A 365 -1.48 8.08 -12.57
C GLU A 365 -2.45 7.32 -13.48
N GLN A 366 -2.98 6.18 -13.03
CA GLN A 366 -4.02 5.41 -13.74
C GLN A 366 -5.44 5.88 -13.42
N ASN A 367 -5.60 6.90 -12.57
CA ASN A 367 -6.92 7.41 -12.15
C ASN A 367 -7.01 8.93 -12.37
N PRO A 368 -6.89 9.41 -13.62
CA PRO A 368 -6.91 10.84 -13.91
C PRO A 368 -8.23 11.51 -13.51
N ASP A 369 -9.33 10.76 -13.42
CA ASP A 369 -10.62 11.23 -12.94
C ASP A 369 -10.61 11.60 -11.45
N ILE A 370 -10.05 10.73 -10.60
CA ILE A 370 -9.99 10.96 -9.14
C ILE A 370 -8.80 11.85 -8.79
N THR A 371 -7.62 11.55 -9.35
CA THR A 371 -6.37 12.29 -9.09
C THR A 371 -6.46 13.72 -9.61
N GLY A 372 -7.01 13.91 -10.81
CA GLY A 372 -7.26 15.23 -11.39
C GLY A 372 -8.53 15.91 -10.85
N LYS A 373 -9.24 15.30 -9.90
CA LYS A 373 -10.47 15.80 -9.29
C LYS A 373 -11.53 16.20 -10.34
N SER A 374 -11.65 15.41 -11.41
CA SER A 374 -12.53 15.67 -12.54
C SER A 374 -13.86 14.93 -12.40
N LEU A 375 -14.91 15.66 -11.99
CA LEU A 375 -16.27 15.11 -11.91
C LEU A 375 -16.79 14.63 -13.28
N TRP A 376 -16.37 15.28 -14.37
CA TRP A 376 -16.77 14.88 -15.72
C TRP A 376 -16.20 13.51 -16.11
N LEU A 377 -14.90 13.29 -15.88
CA LEU A 377 -14.27 11.99 -16.13
C LEU A 377 -14.81 10.90 -15.18
N LEU A 378 -15.18 11.27 -13.95
CA LEU A 378 -15.80 10.34 -13.01
C LEU A 378 -17.19 9.88 -13.49
N LEU A 379 -17.98 10.77 -14.09
CA LEU A 379 -19.28 10.42 -14.67
C LEU A 379 -19.12 9.51 -15.88
N THR A 380 -18.14 9.75 -16.77
CA THR A 380 -17.92 8.88 -17.94
C THR A 380 -17.49 7.47 -17.54
N ARG A 381 -16.75 7.30 -16.43
CA ARG A 381 -16.41 5.99 -15.84
C ARG A 381 -17.65 5.16 -15.48
N VAL A 382 -18.72 5.79 -14.98
CA VAL A 382 -19.94 5.08 -14.54
C VAL A 382 -20.81 4.64 -15.72
N PHE A 383 -20.82 5.39 -16.83
CA PHE A 383 -21.69 5.12 -17.99
C PHE A 383 -20.98 4.45 -19.18
N GLY A 384 -19.66 4.33 -19.14
CA GLY A 384 -18.86 3.77 -20.23
C GLY A 384 -18.98 2.24 -20.35
N LYS A 385 -19.30 1.74 -21.56
CA LYS A 385 -19.33 0.29 -21.85
C LYS A 385 -17.96 -0.35 -22.08
N LYS A 386 -16.90 0.46 -22.24
CA LYS A 386 -15.53 0.00 -22.57
C LYS A 386 -14.55 0.10 -21.40
N GLY A 387 -15.02 0.58 -20.24
CA GLY A 387 -14.17 0.91 -19.10
C GLY A 387 -13.41 2.22 -19.26
N THR A 388 -12.53 2.48 -18.31
CA THR A 388 -11.72 3.71 -18.29
C THR A 388 -10.71 3.71 -19.43
N VAL A 389 -10.24 4.90 -19.85
CA VAL A 389 -9.18 5.02 -20.87
C VAL A 389 -7.92 4.22 -20.50
N PRO A 390 -7.42 4.27 -19.25
CA PRO A 390 -6.31 3.41 -18.83
C PRO A 390 -6.57 1.92 -19.05
N VAL A 391 -7.74 1.40 -18.66
CA VAL A 391 -8.10 -0.03 -18.86
C VAL A 391 -8.19 -0.39 -20.34
N GLN A 392 -8.68 0.52 -21.19
CA GLN A 392 -8.69 0.33 -22.64
C GLN A 392 -7.27 0.29 -23.22
N ASN A 393 -6.36 1.14 -22.73
CA ASN A 393 -4.97 1.14 -23.16
C ASN A 393 -4.25 -0.15 -22.77
N PHE A 394 -4.48 -0.68 -21.57
CA PHE A 394 -3.96 -1.99 -21.17
C PHE A 394 -4.49 -3.11 -22.05
N GLN A 395 -5.77 -3.13 -22.39
CA GLN A 395 -6.32 -4.12 -23.32
C GLN A 395 -5.68 -4.03 -24.72
N LYS A 396 -5.32 -2.83 -25.16
CA LYS A 396 -4.77 -2.58 -26.50
C LYS A 396 -3.26 -2.82 -26.60
N HIS A 397 -2.53 -2.48 -25.55
CA HIS A 397 -1.06 -2.40 -25.58
C HIS A 397 -0.37 -3.29 -24.54
N GLY A 398 -1.10 -3.82 -23.57
CA GLY A 398 -0.55 -4.65 -22.49
C GLY A 398 -0.14 -6.03 -22.99
N ALA A 399 1.08 -6.44 -22.67
CA ALA A 399 1.63 -7.73 -23.05
C ALA A 399 0.89 -8.92 -22.41
N ASP A 400 0.22 -8.68 -21.27
CA ASP A 400 -0.50 -9.72 -20.52
C ASP A 400 -1.90 -10.04 -21.07
N PHE A 401 -2.40 -9.27 -22.06
CA PHE A 401 -3.79 -9.35 -22.51
C PHE A 401 -3.96 -10.19 -23.77
N VAL A 402 -4.95 -11.08 -23.73
CA VAL A 402 -5.46 -11.81 -24.90
C VAL A 402 -6.94 -11.49 -25.07
N VAL A 403 -7.29 -10.84 -26.18
CA VAL A 403 -8.69 -10.47 -26.49
C VAL A 403 -9.13 -11.21 -27.75
N ARG A 404 -10.23 -11.98 -27.67
CA ARG A 404 -10.73 -12.85 -28.76
C ARG A 404 -12.26 -12.94 -28.75
N GLU A 405 -12.84 -13.30 -29.90
CA GLU A 405 -14.30 -13.40 -30.07
C GLU A 405 -14.87 -14.75 -29.58
N ASN A 406 -14.03 -15.76 -29.38
CA ASN A 406 -14.44 -17.09 -28.93
C ASN A 406 -13.39 -17.73 -28.02
N LEU A 407 -13.80 -18.76 -27.29
CA LEU A 407 -12.97 -19.42 -26.26
C LEU A 407 -11.79 -20.21 -26.86
N GLU A 408 -11.94 -20.78 -28.05
CA GLU A 408 -10.88 -21.58 -28.68
C GLU A 408 -9.68 -20.72 -29.03
N ASP A 409 -9.92 -19.59 -29.71
CA ASP A 409 -8.90 -18.60 -30.01
C ASP A 409 -8.32 -17.95 -28.74
N LEU A 410 -9.14 -17.79 -27.70
CA LEU A 410 -8.69 -17.27 -26.41
C LEU A 410 -7.67 -18.19 -25.77
N VAL A 411 -7.98 -19.49 -25.68
CA VAL A 411 -7.07 -20.50 -25.12
C VAL A 411 -5.81 -20.64 -25.98
N ALA A 412 -5.93 -20.55 -27.31
CA ALA A 412 -4.76 -20.51 -28.19
C ALA A 412 -3.83 -19.34 -27.87
N GLY A 413 -4.37 -18.12 -27.68
CA GLY A 413 -3.58 -16.96 -27.29
C GLY A 413 -3.01 -17.05 -25.86
N MET A 414 -3.75 -17.63 -24.91
CA MET A 414 -3.22 -17.92 -23.57
C MET A 414 -2.00 -18.85 -23.66
N ASN A 415 -2.04 -19.86 -24.54
CA ASN A 415 -0.94 -20.79 -24.78
C ASN A 415 0.28 -20.13 -25.46
N GLU A 416 0.10 -19.11 -26.29
CA GLU A 416 1.21 -18.31 -26.83
C GLU A 416 2.00 -17.61 -25.71
N LEU A 417 1.29 -16.95 -24.80
CA LEU A 417 1.89 -16.29 -23.64
C LEU A 417 2.46 -17.28 -22.60
N ALA A 418 1.80 -18.42 -22.38
CA ALA A 418 2.32 -19.47 -21.50
C ALA A 418 3.67 -20.00 -22.00
N LYS A 419 3.80 -20.25 -23.31
CA LYS A 419 5.07 -20.70 -23.92
C LYS A 419 6.20 -19.69 -23.73
N ALA A 420 5.91 -18.40 -23.84
CA ALA A 420 6.90 -17.35 -23.63
C ALA A 420 7.52 -17.35 -22.21
N ARG A 421 6.84 -17.97 -21.24
CA ARG A 421 7.30 -18.13 -19.85
C ARG A 421 7.67 -19.57 -19.49
N ASN A 422 7.85 -20.45 -20.48
CA ASN A 422 8.06 -21.89 -20.24
C ASN A 422 6.96 -22.52 -19.36
N GLY A 423 5.74 -21.97 -19.45
CA GLY A 423 4.58 -22.43 -18.72
C GLY A 423 3.90 -23.64 -19.37
N PRO A 424 2.95 -24.28 -18.65
CA PRO A 424 2.22 -25.43 -19.16
C PRO A 424 1.24 -24.98 -20.26
N LEU A 425 0.98 -25.88 -21.20
CA LEU A 425 -0.07 -25.65 -22.21
C LEU A 425 -1.43 -26.04 -21.66
N LEU A 426 -2.38 -25.15 -21.82
CA LEU A 426 -3.78 -25.32 -21.49
C LEU A 426 -4.49 -26.15 -22.57
N ASN A 427 -5.26 -27.15 -22.14
CA ASN A 427 -6.18 -27.87 -23.01
C ASN A 427 -7.50 -27.09 -23.14
N TYR A 428 -8.01 -26.97 -24.37
CA TYR A 428 -9.25 -26.24 -24.64
C TYR A 428 -10.47 -26.85 -23.95
N ASP A 429 -10.64 -28.17 -24.00
CA ASP A 429 -11.81 -28.84 -23.45
C ASP A 429 -11.85 -28.72 -21.92
N ASP A 430 -10.69 -28.81 -21.25
CA ASP A 430 -10.57 -28.62 -19.80
C ASP A 430 -10.98 -27.19 -19.40
N VAL A 431 -10.47 -26.16 -20.10
CA VAL A 431 -10.83 -24.76 -19.82
C VAL A 431 -12.31 -24.51 -20.10
N LYS A 432 -12.84 -25.08 -21.18
CA LYS A 432 -14.26 -24.98 -21.54
C LYS A 432 -15.16 -25.58 -20.49
N GLU A 433 -14.83 -26.75 -19.96
CA GLU A 433 -15.59 -27.39 -18.88
C GLU A 433 -15.67 -26.46 -17.66
N VAL A 434 -14.54 -25.86 -17.26
CA VAL A 434 -14.51 -24.92 -16.12
C VAL A 434 -15.36 -23.67 -16.38
N VAL A 435 -15.28 -23.09 -17.57
CA VAL A 435 -16.08 -21.90 -17.94
C VAL A 435 -17.58 -22.23 -17.97
N GLN A 436 -17.97 -23.37 -18.56
CA GLN A 436 -19.37 -23.80 -18.62
C GLN A 436 -19.92 -24.11 -17.23
N ALA A 437 -19.15 -24.82 -16.40
CA ALA A 437 -19.53 -25.11 -15.03
C ALA A 437 -19.77 -23.84 -14.21
N ARG A 438 -18.98 -22.77 -14.40
CA ARG A 438 -19.22 -21.45 -13.82
C ARG A 438 -20.50 -20.82 -14.38
N ASP A 439 -20.65 -20.76 -15.70
CA ASP A 439 -21.77 -20.11 -16.37
C ASP A 439 -23.12 -20.71 -15.98
N ASP A 440 -23.18 -22.03 -15.79
CA ASP A 440 -24.39 -22.73 -15.34
C ASP A 440 -24.86 -22.30 -13.94
N GLN A 441 -23.96 -21.73 -13.13
CA GLN A 441 -24.27 -21.21 -11.79
C GLN A 441 -24.92 -19.81 -11.81
N PHE A 442 -25.00 -19.16 -12.97
CA PHE A 442 -25.61 -17.83 -13.14
C PHE A 442 -26.96 -17.86 -13.86
N ASN A 443 -27.44 -19.05 -14.25
CA ASN A 443 -28.74 -19.22 -14.91
C ASN A 443 -29.94 -19.24 -13.94
N ASN A 444 -29.68 -19.36 -12.64
CA ASN A 444 -30.70 -19.45 -11.60
C ASN A 444 -30.48 -18.39 -10.52
N PRO A 445 -31.53 -18.01 -9.75
CA PRO A 445 -31.39 -17.10 -8.62
C PRO A 445 -30.67 -17.71 -7.41
N TYR A 446 -30.42 -19.02 -7.42
CA TYR A 446 -29.72 -19.78 -6.39
C TYR A 446 -28.51 -20.50 -6.99
N THR A 447 -27.49 -20.71 -6.17
CA THR A 447 -26.21 -21.29 -6.59
C THR A 447 -25.53 -21.96 -5.39
N LYS A 448 -24.68 -22.95 -5.67
CA LYS A 448 -23.76 -23.54 -4.68
C LYS A 448 -22.30 -23.13 -4.92
N ASP A 449 -22.04 -22.38 -5.98
CA ASP A 449 -20.70 -21.90 -6.32
C ASP A 449 -20.35 -20.70 -5.45
N GLY A 450 -19.25 -20.80 -4.69
CA GLY A 450 -18.85 -19.78 -3.75
C GLY A 450 -18.53 -18.43 -4.42
N GLN A 451 -18.05 -18.41 -5.66
CA GLN A 451 -17.79 -17.17 -6.39
C GLN A 451 -19.11 -16.50 -6.78
N ALA A 452 -20.07 -17.26 -7.32
CA ALA A 452 -21.38 -16.75 -7.64
C ALA A 452 -22.09 -16.21 -6.39
N MET A 453 -22.02 -16.91 -5.26
CA MET A 453 -22.51 -16.43 -3.96
C MET A 453 -21.85 -15.10 -3.55
N LEU A 454 -20.53 -14.98 -3.72
CA LEU A 454 -19.78 -13.76 -3.43
C LEU A 454 -20.21 -12.59 -4.33
N VAL A 455 -20.38 -12.83 -5.64
CA VAL A 455 -20.88 -11.83 -6.59
C VAL A 455 -22.28 -11.35 -6.21
N HIS A 456 -23.18 -12.27 -5.85
CA HIS A 456 -24.52 -11.91 -5.39
C HIS A 456 -24.47 -11.09 -4.09
N ASN A 457 -23.68 -11.51 -3.11
CA ASN A 457 -23.49 -10.79 -1.85
C ASN A 457 -22.93 -9.39 -2.08
N ALA A 458 -21.89 -9.25 -2.91
CA ALA A 458 -21.28 -7.97 -3.26
C ALA A 458 -22.31 -6.97 -3.84
N ARG A 459 -23.31 -7.49 -4.57
CA ARG A 459 -24.37 -6.67 -5.17
C ARG A 459 -25.51 -6.33 -4.21
N THR A 460 -25.52 -6.82 -2.97
CA THR A 460 -26.46 -6.34 -1.95
C THR A 460 -26.08 -4.94 -1.47
N TYR A 461 -24.78 -4.63 -1.48
CA TYR A 461 -24.27 -3.30 -1.21
C TYR A 461 -24.49 -2.39 -2.43
N TRP A 462 -25.40 -1.41 -2.29
CA TRP A 462 -25.87 -0.59 -3.40
C TRP A 462 -24.79 0.18 -4.18
N PRO A 463 -23.70 0.69 -3.57
CA PRO A 463 -22.63 1.36 -4.31
C PRO A 463 -21.90 0.37 -5.20
N ASP A 464 -21.51 -0.79 -4.65
CA ASP A 464 -20.86 -1.85 -5.43
C ASP A 464 -21.77 -2.32 -6.57
N LYS A 465 -23.06 -2.56 -6.27
CA LYS A 465 -24.06 -2.91 -7.27
C LYS A 465 -24.13 -1.92 -8.41
N ARG A 466 -23.89 -0.62 -8.19
CA ARG A 466 -24.03 0.44 -9.20
C ARG A 466 -22.74 0.79 -9.91
N SER A 467 -21.61 0.80 -9.21
CA SER A 467 -20.35 1.31 -9.76
C SER A 467 -19.24 0.27 -9.91
N ARG A 468 -19.31 -0.87 -9.19
CA ARG A 468 -18.14 -1.76 -9.03
C ARG A 468 -18.31 -3.16 -9.58
N VAL A 469 -19.48 -3.77 -9.37
CA VAL A 469 -19.72 -5.19 -9.68
C VAL A 469 -20.67 -5.30 -10.86
N ALA A 470 -20.29 -6.06 -11.88
CA ALA A 470 -21.09 -6.32 -13.06
C ALA A 470 -22.39 -7.06 -12.70
N PRO A 471 -23.49 -6.85 -13.45
CA PRO A 471 -24.65 -7.72 -13.37
C PRO A 471 -24.20 -9.17 -13.67
N PRO A 472 -24.62 -10.17 -12.90
CA PRO A 472 -24.24 -11.56 -13.16
C PRO A 472 -24.74 -12.01 -14.52
N HIS A 473 -23.86 -12.66 -15.28
CA HIS A 473 -24.14 -13.22 -16.60
C HIS A 473 -23.13 -14.32 -16.93
N ARG A 474 -23.40 -15.02 -18.04
CA ARG A 474 -22.54 -16.06 -18.60
C ARG A 474 -21.38 -15.40 -19.35
N LEU A 475 -20.14 -15.86 -19.12
CA LEU A 475 -18.97 -15.38 -19.85
C LEU A 475 -19.10 -15.67 -21.35
N LEU A 476 -19.69 -16.81 -21.72
CA LEU A 476 -19.84 -17.22 -23.11
C LEU A 476 -21.02 -16.55 -23.85
N ASP A 477 -21.73 -15.62 -23.21
CA ASP A 477 -22.75 -14.83 -23.89
C ASP A 477 -22.12 -13.74 -24.75
N LYS A 478 -22.30 -13.88 -26.07
CA LYS A 478 -21.76 -12.95 -27.08
C LYS A 478 -22.22 -11.50 -26.89
N ALA A 479 -23.35 -11.26 -26.22
CA ALA A 479 -23.82 -9.91 -25.92
C ALA A 479 -22.87 -9.13 -24.99
N HIS A 480 -22.03 -9.85 -24.25
CA HIS A 480 -21.09 -9.29 -23.29
C HIS A 480 -19.63 -9.27 -23.77
N GLY A 481 -19.35 -9.86 -24.94
CA GLY A 481 -18.01 -10.00 -25.50
C GLY A 481 -17.36 -8.69 -25.99
N PRO A 482 -16.10 -8.74 -26.45
CA PRO A 482 -15.27 -9.96 -26.63
C PRO A 482 -14.86 -10.64 -25.32
N LEU A 483 -14.36 -11.87 -25.43
CA LEU A 483 -13.71 -12.59 -24.33
C LEU A 483 -12.29 -12.07 -24.13
N ILE A 484 -11.86 -12.05 -22.88
CA ILE A 484 -10.58 -11.49 -22.45
C ILE A 484 -9.94 -12.49 -21.48
N ALA A 485 -8.68 -12.81 -21.73
CA ALA A 485 -7.81 -13.48 -20.78
C ALA A 485 -6.67 -12.56 -20.42
N VAL A 486 -6.28 -12.57 -19.15
CA VAL A 486 -5.20 -11.72 -18.63
C VAL A 486 -4.23 -12.59 -17.84
N GLN A 487 -2.97 -12.61 -18.25
CA GLN A 487 -1.90 -13.27 -17.49
C GLN A 487 -1.58 -12.41 -16.26
N MET A 488 -1.98 -12.86 -15.08
CA MET A 488 -1.77 -12.14 -13.84
C MET A 488 -0.43 -12.52 -13.23
N ASN A 489 0.37 -11.51 -12.88
CA ASN A 489 1.72 -11.63 -12.35
C ASN A 489 1.76 -11.38 -10.84
N LEU A 490 2.76 -11.97 -10.17
CA LEU A 490 3.10 -11.56 -8.81
C LEU A 490 3.73 -10.17 -8.83
N LEU A 491 3.22 -9.28 -7.97
CA LEU A 491 3.63 -7.88 -7.91
C LEU A 491 4.26 -7.57 -6.56
N THR A 492 5.55 -7.23 -6.55
CA THR A 492 6.23 -6.79 -5.34
C THR A 492 5.65 -5.47 -4.87
N ARG A 493 5.43 -5.34 -3.56
CA ARG A 493 4.78 -4.14 -3.05
C ARG A 493 5.24 -3.68 -1.69
N LYS A 494 5.10 -4.51 -0.64
CA LYS A 494 5.35 -4.06 0.73
C LYS A 494 6.03 -5.10 1.60
N THR A 495 6.87 -4.64 2.52
CA THR A 495 7.28 -5.39 3.71
C THR A 495 6.34 -5.09 4.87
N LEU A 496 5.86 -6.13 5.53
CA LEU A 496 5.05 -5.99 6.74
C LEU A 496 5.94 -5.98 7.99
N GLY A 497 7.08 -6.68 7.96
CA GLY A 497 8.13 -6.57 8.97
C GLY A 497 8.97 -5.30 8.85
N GLY A 498 9.87 -5.07 9.81
CA GLY A 498 10.79 -3.94 9.79
C GLY A 498 11.45 -3.66 11.14
N ILE A 499 11.95 -2.43 11.28
CA ILE A 499 12.55 -1.92 12.52
C ILE A 499 11.50 -1.91 13.63
N GLU A 500 11.78 -2.57 14.76
CA GLU A 500 10.89 -2.60 15.90
C GLU A 500 10.83 -1.23 16.59
N THR A 501 9.63 -0.78 16.95
CA THR A 501 9.42 0.50 17.64
C THR A 501 8.37 0.38 18.75
N ASN A 502 8.58 1.12 19.85
CA ASN A 502 7.51 1.34 20.83
C ASN A 502 6.42 2.29 20.29
N LEU A 503 5.36 2.55 21.05
CA LEU A 503 4.24 3.42 20.61
C LEU A 503 4.62 4.90 20.35
N ASP A 504 5.79 5.33 20.80
CA ASP A 504 6.35 6.66 20.52
C ASP A 504 7.19 6.67 19.23
N SER A 505 7.16 5.57 18.47
CA SER A 505 8.00 5.33 17.30
C SER A 505 9.51 5.33 17.60
N ASN A 506 9.91 5.25 18.87
CA ASN A 506 11.29 5.11 19.26
C ASN A 506 11.75 3.67 18.97
N VAL A 507 12.88 3.55 18.28
CA VAL A 507 13.44 2.25 17.87
C VAL A 507 13.82 1.44 19.09
N MET A 508 13.58 0.14 19.04
CA MET A 508 13.97 -0.80 20.10
C MET A 508 15.29 -1.46 19.78
N ARG A 509 16.04 -1.82 20.82
CA ARG A 509 17.22 -2.70 20.75
C ARG A 509 16.81 -4.15 21.03
N GLU A 510 17.69 -5.09 20.71
CA GLU A 510 17.45 -6.54 20.91
C GLU A 510 17.15 -6.89 22.38
N ASP A 511 17.72 -6.13 23.33
CA ASP A 511 17.50 -6.31 24.76
C ASP A 511 16.16 -5.74 25.26
N GLY A 512 15.34 -5.17 24.36
CA GLY A 512 14.05 -4.56 24.66
C GLY A 512 14.15 -3.13 25.18
N SER A 513 15.35 -2.56 25.30
CA SER A 513 15.52 -1.15 25.68
C SER A 513 15.27 -0.22 24.46
N PRO A 514 14.75 1.00 24.68
CA PRO A 514 14.66 1.97 23.61
C PRO A 514 16.04 2.46 23.17
N PHE A 515 16.25 2.66 21.88
CA PHE A 515 17.46 3.23 21.28
C PHE A 515 17.38 4.76 21.39
N PRO A 516 18.15 5.41 22.28
CA PRO A 516 18.00 6.85 22.51
C PRO A 516 18.26 7.66 21.23
N GLY A 517 17.39 8.62 20.94
CA GLY A 517 17.54 9.51 19.79
C GLY A 517 17.25 8.90 18.41
N LEU A 518 16.95 7.59 18.32
CA LEU A 518 16.62 6.92 17.05
C LEU A 518 15.13 6.57 16.97
N TYR A 519 14.47 7.03 15.91
CA TYR A 519 13.05 6.81 15.67
C TYR A 519 12.85 6.21 14.28
N ALA A 520 11.76 5.47 14.07
CA ALA A 520 11.41 4.94 12.75
C ALA A 520 9.91 4.98 12.48
N ALA A 521 9.52 5.31 11.25
CA ALA A 521 8.13 5.51 10.88
C ALA A 521 7.82 5.08 9.44
N GLY A 522 6.59 4.61 9.20
CA GLY A 522 6.14 4.07 7.92
C GLY A 522 6.64 2.65 7.67
N GLU A 523 6.69 2.25 6.40
CA GLU A 523 6.98 0.87 6.00
C GLU A 523 8.32 0.32 6.51
N VAL A 524 9.33 1.18 6.70
CA VAL A 524 10.65 0.78 7.24
C VAL A 524 10.53 0.18 8.66
N ALA A 525 9.50 0.60 9.41
CA ALA A 525 9.18 0.10 10.74
C ALA A 525 7.99 -0.88 10.71
N GLY A 526 7.70 -1.53 9.58
CA GLY A 526 6.52 -2.37 9.42
C GLY A 526 5.20 -1.61 9.60
N PHE A 527 5.19 -0.30 9.27
CA PHE A 527 4.11 0.67 9.56
C PHE A 527 3.91 0.97 11.06
N GLY A 528 4.82 0.49 11.91
CA GLY A 528 4.83 0.58 13.37
C GLY A 528 5.18 -0.77 13.98
N GLY A 529 5.89 -0.77 15.11
CA GLY A 529 6.21 -1.97 15.87
C GLY A 529 7.04 -3.03 15.15
N GLY A 530 7.52 -2.76 13.92
CA GLY A 530 8.16 -3.75 13.07
C GLY A 530 7.21 -4.82 12.54
N GLY A 531 5.90 -4.59 12.54
CA GLY A 531 4.97 -5.67 12.20
C GLY A 531 3.48 -5.45 12.43
N VAL A 532 2.97 -4.21 12.48
CA VAL A 532 1.59 -3.91 12.94
C VAL A 532 0.47 -4.72 12.27
N HIS A 533 0.71 -5.23 11.06
CA HIS A 533 -0.24 -6.04 10.29
C HIS A 533 -0.11 -7.55 10.51
N GLY A 534 0.84 -8.03 11.30
CA GLY A 534 1.16 -9.45 11.39
C GLY A 534 1.42 -10.04 10.00
N TYR A 535 0.76 -11.15 9.67
CA TYR A 535 0.92 -11.83 8.39
C TYR A 535 0.10 -11.22 7.23
N SER A 536 -1.05 -10.61 7.50
CA SER A 536 -1.94 -10.08 6.47
C SER A 536 -2.51 -8.72 6.87
N SER A 537 -2.49 -7.78 5.95
CA SER A 537 -3.01 -6.44 6.18
C SER A 537 -4.49 -6.34 5.84
N LEU A 538 -5.25 -5.56 6.60
CA LEU A 538 -6.48 -4.98 6.09
C LEU A 538 -6.13 -3.88 5.09
N GLU A 539 -6.89 -3.74 4.01
CA GLU A 539 -6.59 -2.72 3.02
C GLU A 539 -6.96 -1.30 3.50
N GLY A 540 -6.19 -0.30 3.04
CA GLY A 540 -6.31 1.09 3.48
C GLY A 540 -5.51 1.44 4.74
N THR A 541 -4.88 0.46 5.38
CA THR A 541 -4.09 0.69 6.60
C THR A 541 -2.66 1.15 6.32
N PHE A 542 -2.11 0.90 5.13
CA PHE A 542 -0.72 1.24 4.82
C PHE A 542 -0.47 2.75 4.82
N VAL A 543 -1.27 3.51 4.07
CA VAL A 543 -1.16 4.98 4.01
C VAL A 543 -1.50 5.59 5.36
N GLY A 544 -2.57 5.11 6.00
CA GLY A 544 -2.94 5.49 7.36
C GLY A 544 -1.82 5.21 8.37
N GLY A 545 -1.13 4.07 8.26
CA GLY A 545 -0.03 3.66 9.13
C GLY A 545 1.19 4.56 8.99
N CYS A 546 1.50 5.01 7.76
CA CYS A 546 2.52 6.05 7.53
C CYS A 546 2.14 7.37 8.23
N ILE A 547 0.87 7.80 8.15
CA ILE A 547 0.38 8.99 8.86
C ILE A 547 0.50 8.79 10.38
N PHE A 548 0.03 7.65 10.89
CA PHE A 548 -0.05 7.40 12.32
C PHE A 548 1.34 7.33 12.97
N SER A 549 2.23 6.50 12.42
CA SER A 549 3.61 6.36 12.91
C SER A 549 4.45 7.63 12.71
N GLY A 550 4.29 8.36 11.59
CA GLY A 550 4.96 9.65 11.39
C GLY A 550 4.50 10.70 12.41
N ARG A 551 3.20 10.73 12.72
CA ARG A 551 2.63 11.59 13.77
C ARG A 551 3.17 11.22 15.14
N ALA A 552 3.26 9.93 15.47
CA ALA A 552 3.80 9.45 16.73
C ALA A 552 5.26 9.90 16.91
N ALA A 553 6.13 9.64 15.93
CA ALA A 553 7.53 10.04 15.96
C ALA A 553 7.71 11.55 16.14
N GLY A 554 7.03 12.36 15.33
CA GLY A 554 7.14 13.83 15.41
C GLY A 554 6.68 14.38 16.76
N ARG A 555 5.61 13.82 17.35
CA ARG A 555 5.11 14.23 18.67
C ARG A 555 6.00 13.75 19.81
N ALA A 556 6.53 12.53 19.75
CA ALA A 556 7.41 12.00 20.78
C ALA A 556 8.69 12.82 20.90
N ILE A 557 9.34 13.12 19.77
CA ILE A 557 10.55 13.96 19.74
C ILE A 557 10.24 15.38 20.22
N ALA A 558 9.10 15.95 19.83
CA ALA A 558 8.71 17.27 20.31
C ALA A 558 8.52 17.29 21.84
N ARG A 559 7.94 16.24 22.44
CA ARG A 559 7.84 16.11 23.90
C ARG A 559 9.22 15.98 24.55
N GLU A 560 10.09 15.15 24.00
CA GLU A 560 11.47 14.97 24.48
C GLU A 560 12.24 16.30 24.50
N LEU A 561 12.12 17.11 23.45
CA LEU A 561 12.89 18.34 23.29
C LEU A 561 12.28 19.58 23.97
N LEU A 562 10.95 19.65 24.11
CA LEU A 562 10.23 20.83 24.61
C LEU A 562 9.62 20.64 26.01
N GLY A 563 9.53 19.40 26.50
CA GLY A 563 8.77 19.05 27.71
C GLY A 563 7.26 18.95 27.47
N ASP A 564 6.55 18.32 28.40
CA ASP A 564 5.13 17.97 28.25
C ASP A 564 4.19 19.18 28.13
N GLU A 565 4.42 20.26 28.87
CA GLU A 565 3.56 21.44 28.90
C GLU A 565 3.55 22.20 27.56
N ALA A 566 4.69 22.30 26.88
CA ALA A 566 4.82 23.00 25.60
C ALA A 566 4.29 22.19 24.40
N SER A 567 4.13 20.88 24.55
CA SER A 567 3.71 19.96 23.48
C SER A 567 2.21 20.00 23.16
N SER A 568 1.40 20.49 24.11
CA SER A 568 -0.08 20.51 24.10
C SER A 568 -0.70 21.74 23.42
N GLY A 569 0.08 22.80 23.19
CA GLY A 569 -0.41 24.12 22.75
C GLY A 569 -0.94 24.23 21.31
N ALA A 570 -1.06 23.13 20.57
CA ALA A 570 -1.47 23.12 19.15
C ALA A 570 -2.88 22.54 18.89
N THR A 571 -3.63 22.12 19.91
CA THR A 571 -5.06 21.81 19.72
C THR A 571 -5.86 23.11 19.78
N GLY A 572 -6.08 23.71 18.61
CA GLY A 572 -6.86 24.92 18.43
C GLY A 572 -8.23 24.85 19.09
N SER A 573 -8.56 25.92 19.80
CA SER A 573 -9.83 26.17 20.47
C SER A 573 -11.04 26.02 19.53
N SER A 574 -11.79 24.93 19.67
CA SER A 574 -13.20 24.90 19.28
C SER A 574 -14.00 25.66 20.35
N LYS A 575 -14.09 26.99 20.21
CA LYS A 575 -15.14 27.75 20.88
C LYS A 575 -16.46 27.46 20.15
N PHE A 576 -17.18 26.45 20.64
CA PHE A 576 -18.61 26.33 20.37
C PHE A 576 -19.30 27.59 20.89
N ASN A 577 -19.63 28.50 19.97
CA ASN A 577 -20.49 29.63 20.26
C ASN A 577 -21.92 29.14 20.12
N SER A 578 -22.52 28.72 21.25
CA SER A 578 -23.96 28.54 21.35
C SER A 578 -24.63 29.92 21.33
N ARG A 579 -25.36 30.26 20.27
CA ARG A 579 -26.43 31.26 20.30
C ARG A 579 -27.36 31.12 19.08
N LEU A 580 -28.59 30.70 19.42
CA LEU A 580 -29.88 30.82 18.73
C LEU A 580 -30.06 30.07 17.40
#